data_AF-W1QE79-F1
#
_entry.id   AF-W1QE79-F1
#
_cell.length_a   1.000
_cell.length_b   1.000
_cell.length_c   1.000
_cell.angle_alpha   90.00
_cell.angle_beta   90.00
_cell.angle_gamma   90.00
#
_symmetry.space_group_name_H-M   'P 1'
#
loop_
_entity.id
_entity.type
_entity.pdbx_description
1 polymer ?
#
loop_
_entity_poly.entity_id
_entity_poly.type
_entity_poly.pdbx_seq_one_letter_code
_entity_poly.pdbx_strand_id
1 'polypeptide(L)'
;MPSPVFFSHPPPGFSILSILRGIQLSLIGSYRAALNPNLLNTKYYSKALNIMKWSIILHVIMNIPLIAATIFLRFLELFLLSHETVALVLDKLKFFQMHLLNINPFLIMSFRFFTNDLDDVYFESLRFADRVYAQKHPDKPKTYAANLEHCEKYMKTVAPDPRPQTPSYLLQQINSLKPEFFNTTWMPKITNFNGFAEFAVSYIYNTALSIVLFFLAKTPYVGALVFPVATFKNLNRSIGTFYALVIVFITFLLPETYSLFLLNTIFGSKQLMMLLLRPYFKCLPLNPQQRELWYLSRIGCLYGFSLMFYLLLRLPIIGLLVYGVAEAATGHLTTKISDPPPNVTGPLLQQWAQEQCLWNKEYYDEIHDIMGDIEPTIPGTFKERTE
;
A
#
# COMPACT_ATOMS: atom_id res chain seq x y z
N MET A 1 -5.52 -2.12 34.66
CA MET A 1 -4.84 -1.33 33.60
C MET A 1 -3.67 -2.16 33.09
N PRO A 2 -3.56 -2.46 31.79
CA PRO A 2 -2.34 -3.09 31.28
C PRO A 2 -1.17 -2.14 31.55
N SER A 3 -0.08 -2.66 32.10
CA SER A 3 1.14 -1.89 32.40
C SER A 3 1.64 -1.19 31.13
N PRO A 4 2.21 0.03 31.22
CA PRO A 4 2.86 0.66 30.09
C PRO A 4 3.98 -0.27 29.58
N VAL A 5 3.77 -0.84 28.40
CA VAL A 5 4.80 -1.66 27.73
C VAL A 5 5.85 -0.70 27.19
N PHE A 6 6.92 -0.47 27.97
CA PHE A 6 8.03 0.40 27.57
C PHE A 6 8.87 -0.22 26.45
N PHE A 7 8.93 -1.55 26.38
CA PHE A 7 9.64 -2.31 25.34
C PHE A 7 8.66 -3.21 24.60
N SER A 8 8.40 -2.87 23.34
CA SER A 8 7.59 -3.70 22.44
C SER A 8 8.50 -4.64 21.65
N HIS A 9 8.16 -5.93 21.66
CA HIS A 9 8.79 -6.89 20.78
C HIS A 9 8.32 -6.67 19.33
N PRO A 10 9.19 -6.89 18.33
CA PRO A 10 8.76 -6.92 16.94
C PRO A 10 7.65 -7.96 16.75
N PRO A 11 6.67 -7.72 15.86
CA PRO A 11 5.70 -8.76 15.52
C PRO A 11 6.42 -9.97 14.89
N PRO A 12 5.87 -11.19 15.02
CA PRO A 12 6.55 -12.43 14.69
C PRO A 12 7.08 -12.51 13.25
N GLY A 13 6.41 -11.87 12.29
CA GLY A 13 6.86 -11.84 10.89
C GLY A 13 7.79 -10.69 10.51
N PHE A 14 8.18 -9.83 11.46
CA PHE A 14 9.09 -8.73 11.18
C PHE A 14 10.56 -9.14 11.38
N SER A 15 11.32 -9.08 10.28
CA SER A 15 12.78 -9.16 10.29
C SER A 15 13.32 -8.41 9.07
N ILE A 16 14.60 -8.04 9.09
CA ILE A 16 15.27 -7.44 7.92
C ILE A 16 15.23 -8.40 6.72
N LEU A 17 15.39 -9.71 6.98
CA LEU A 17 15.27 -10.75 5.96
C LEU A 17 13.85 -10.79 5.36
N SER A 18 12.80 -10.60 6.17
CA SER A 18 11.42 -10.51 5.68
C SER A 18 11.25 -9.32 4.73
N ILE A 19 11.88 -8.17 5.00
CA ILE A 19 11.84 -7.00 4.11
C ILE A 19 12.52 -7.33 2.78
N LEU A 20 13.74 -7.89 2.82
CA LEU A 20 14.45 -8.29 1.61
C LEU A 20 13.66 -9.34 0.80
N ARG A 21 13.00 -10.26 1.50
CA ARG A 21 12.09 -11.24 0.89
C ARG A 21 10.89 -10.57 0.22
N GLY A 22 10.32 -9.54 0.83
CA GLY A 22 9.28 -8.71 0.23
C GLY A 22 9.72 -8.07 -1.08
N ILE A 23 10.92 -7.46 -1.09
CA ILE A 23 11.53 -6.88 -2.30
C ILE A 23 11.73 -7.97 -3.36
N GLN A 24 12.28 -9.12 -2.98
CA GLN A 24 12.44 -10.26 -3.88
C GLN A 24 11.11 -10.71 -4.49
N LEU A 25 10.05 -10.81 -3.67
CA LEU A 25 8.71 -11.18 -4.14
C LEU A 25 8.10 -10.12 -5.07
N SER A 26 8.42 -8.84 -4.91
CA SER A 26 7.99 -7.79 -5.85
C SER A 26 8.59 -8.00 -7.24
N LEU A 27 9.88 -8.35 -7.30
CA LEU A 27 10.59 -8.64 -8.55
C LEU A 27 10.09 -9.93 -9.19
N ILE A 28 9.99 -11.02 -8.42
CA ILE A 28 9.50 -12.32 -8.91
C ILE A 28 8.03 -12.20 -9.34
N GLY A 29 7.20 -11.51 -8.57
CA GLY A 29 5.80 -11.26 -8.90
C GLY A 29 5.65 -10.47 -10.19
N SER A 30 6.45 -9.42 -10.38
CA SER A 30 6.48 -8.64 -11.62
C SER A 30 6.90 -9.50 -12.82
N TYR A 31 7.95 -10.31 -12.66
CA TYR A 31 8.41 -11.22 -13.70
C TYR A 31 7.33 -12.25 -14.08
N ARG A 32 6.67 -12.86 -13.09
CA ARG A 32 5.57 -13.82 -13.33
C ARG A 32 4.34 -13.16 -13.94
N ALA A 33 4.04 -11.94 -13.55
CA ALA A 33 2.97 -11.16 -14.16
C ALA A 33 3.26 -10.90 -15.65
N ALA A 34 4.51 -10.55 -15.99
CA ALA A 34 4.92 -10.37 -17.38
C ALA A 34 4.85 -11.66 -18.21
N LEU A 35 5.04 -12.82 -17.58
CA LEU A 35 4.90 -14.13 -18.23
C LEU A 35 3.45 -14.60 -18.39
N ASN A 36 2.46 -13.92 -17.81
CA ASN A 36 1.07 -14.35 -17.90
C ASN A 36 0.51 -14.02 -19.29
N PRO A 37 0.28 -15.02 -20.16
CA PRO A 37 -0.16 -14.76 -21.54
C PRO A 37 -1.54 -14.09 -21.58
N ASN A 38 -2.38 -14.32 -20.58
CA ASN A 38 -3.70 -13.71 -20.52
C ASN A 38 -3.63 -12.22 -20.21
N LEU A 39 -2.64 -11.76 -19.45
CA LEU A 39 -2.40 -10.33 -19.22
C LEU A 39 -1.86 -9.62 -20.47
N LEU A 40 -1.24 -10.38 -21.39
CA LEU A 40 -0.78 -9.89 -22.69
C LEU A 40 -1.86 -9.98 -23.79
N ASN A 41 -3.04 -10.53 -23.47
CA ASN A 41 -4.14 -10.63 -24.41
C ASN A 41 -4.68 -9.23 -24.79
N THR A 42 -5.28 -9.10 -25.97
CA THR A 42 -5.78 -7.85 -26.56
C THR A 42 -6.64 -7.04 -25.58
N LYS A 43 -7.46 -7.72 -24.76
CA LYS A 43 -8.32 -7.08 -23.74
C LYS A 43 -7.52 -6.30 -22.68
N TYR A 44 -6.43 -6.86 -22.18
CA TYR A 44 -5.63 -6.21 -21.13
C TYR A 44 -4.57 -5.28 -21.73
N TYR A 45 -4.09 -5.58 -22.94
CA TYR A 45 -3.22 -4.68 -23.68
C TYR A 45 -3.90 -3.33 -23.97
N SER A 46 -5.16 -3.32 -24.42
CA SER A 46 -5.91 -2.08 -24.62
C SER A 46 -6.13 -1.32 -23.30
N LYS A 47 -6.36 -2.04 -22.18
CA LYS A 47 -6.42 -1.45 -20.84
C LYS A 47 -5.07 -0.84 -20.44
N ALA A 48 -3.95 -1.50 -20.74
CA ALA A 48 -2.61 -1.00 -20.46
C ALA A 48 -2.28 0.26 -21.29
N LEU A 49 -2.66 0.29 -22.57
CA LEU A 49 -2.56 1.50 -23.40
C LEU A 49 -3.38 2.67 -22.82
N ASN A 50 -4.61 2.40 -22.38
CA ASN A 50 -5.44 3.39 -21.71
C ASN A 50 -4.80 3.88 -20.40
N ILE A 51 -4.22 2.97 -19.61
CA ILE A 51 -3.45 3.29 -18.41
C ILE A 51 -2.26 4.19 -18.75
N MET A 52 -1.49 3.91 -19.81
CA MET A 52 -0.39 4.78 -20.24
C MET A 52 -0.89 6.17 -20.64
N LYS A 53 -1.99 6.26 -21.40
CA LYS A 53 -2.63 7.52 -21.75
C LYS A 53 -3.01 8.32 -20.49
N TRP A 54 -3.66 7.68 -19.51
CA TRP A 54 -4.00 8.31 -18.24
C TRP A 54 -2.77 8.70 -17.42
N SER A 55 -1.70 7.92 -17.46
CA SER A 55 -0.44 8.26 -16.81
C SER A 55 0.14 9.58 -17.34
N ILE A 56 0.13 9.76 -18.67
CA ILE A 56 0.57 11.00 -19.32
C ILE A 56 -0.35 12.17 -18.94
N ILE A 57 -1.67 11.97 -19.02
CA ILE A 57 -2.66 13.00 -18.66
C ILE A 57 -2.49 13.43 -17.20
N LEU A 58 -2.40 12.46 -16.28
CA LEU A 58 -2.16 12.73 -14.86
C LEU A 58 -0.86 13.48 -14.67
N HIS A 59 0.22 13.10 -15.35
CA HIS A 59 1.50 13.82 -15.29
C HIS A 59 1.39 15.28 -15.76
N VAL A 60 0.63 15.56 -16.82
CA VAL A 60 0.40 16.93 -17.27
C VAL A 60 -0.40 17.69 -16.23
N ILE A 61 -1.55 17.16 -15.79
CA ILE A 61 -2.44 17.79 -14.79
C ILE A 61 -1.66 18.12 -13.52
N MET A 62 -0.82 17.19 -13.07
CA MET A 62 0.06 17.31 -11.93
C MET A 62 0.97 18.54 -11.96
N ASN A 63 1.47 18.89 -13.15
CA ASN A 63 2.42 20.00 -13.30
C ASN A 63 1.74 21.33 -13.63
N ILE A 64 0.43 21.36 -13.92
CA ILE A 64 -0.29 22.61 -14.23
C ILE A 64 -0.11 23.67 -13.15
N PRO A 65 -0.28 23.40 -11.84
CA PRO A 65 -0.12 24.44 -10.82
C PRO A 65 1.30 25.02 -10.79
N LEU A 66 2.32 24.17 -10.96
CA LEU A 66 3.72 24.60 -11.00
C LEU A 66 4.03 25.41 -12.26
N ILE A 67 3.53 24.98 -13.42
CA ILE A 67 3.69 25.69 -14.69
C ILE A 67 3.00 27.06 -14.61
N ALA A 68 1.77 27.11 -14.12
CA ALA A 68 1.02 28.36 -13.94
C ALA A 68 1.74 29.31 -12.97
N ALA A 69 2.20 28.81 -11.82
CA ALA A 69 3.01 29.58 -10.88
C ALA A 69 4.33 30.05 -11.51
N THR A 70 4.96 29.22 -12.35
CA THR A 70 6.18 29.58 -13.08
C THR A 70 5.94 30.73 -14.04
N ILE A 71 4.90 30.63 -14.88
CA ILE A 71 4.54 31.69 -15.83
C ILE A 71 4.23 32.98 -15.08
N PHE A 72 3.44 32.90 -14.01
CA PHE A 72 3.07 34.07 -13.21
C PHE A 72 4.28 34.73 -12.53
N LEU A 73 5.17 33.94 -11.90
CA LEU A 73 6.34 34.48 -11.22
C LEU A 73 7.38 35.03 -12.21
N ARG A 74 7.56 34.38 -13.37
CA ARG A 74 8.40 34.90 -14.46
C ARG A 74 7.84 36.18 -15.07
N PHE A 75 6.50 36.32 -15.12
CA PHE A 75 5.88 37.58 -15.51
C PHE A 75 6.16 38.68 -14.47
N LEU A 76 6.03 38.40 -13.17
CA LEU A 76 6.36 39.35 -12.11
C LEU A 76 7.85 39.72 -12.07
N GLU A 77 8.73 38.81 -12.50
CA GLU A 77 10.18 39.07 -12.65
C GLU A 77 10.47 40.25 -13.58
N LEU A 78 9.67 40.44 -14.64
CA LEU A 78 9.87 41.51 -15.61
C LEU A 78 9.62 42.91 -15.01
N PHE A 79 8.89 42.99 -13.90
CA PHE A 79 8.36 44.27 -13.39
C PHE A 79 8.69 44.55 -11.92
N LEU A 80 8.65 43.54 -11.03
CA LEU A 80 8.68 43.74 -9.57
C LEU A 80 9.73 42.91 -8.82
N LEU A 81 10.10 41.72 -9.31
CA LEU A 81 10.90 40.76 -8.56
C LEU A 81 12.28 40.54 -9.19
N SER A 82 13.29 40.29 -8.35
CA SER A 82 14.62 39.88 -8.83
C SER A 82 14.61 38.44 -9.35
N HIS A 83 15.46 38.14 -10.33
CA HIS A 83 15.65 36.78 -10.85
C HIS A 83 15.97 35.78 -9.72
N GLU A 84 16.80 36.16 -8.75
CA GLU A 84 17.17 35.31 -7.62
C GLU A 84 15.97 34.97 -6.72
N THR A 85 15.12 35.96 -6.42
CA THR A 85 13.90 35.73 -5.62
C THR A 85 12.95 34.79 -6.33
N VAL A 86 12.73 34.98 -7.63
CA VAL A 86 11.86 34.11 -8.43
C VAL A 86 12.40 32.68 -8.48
N ALA A 87 13.69 32.51 -8.75
CA ALA A 87 14.33 31.20 -8.77
C ALA A 87 14.17 30.46 -7.42
N LEU A 88 14.40 31.15 -6.30
CA LEU A 88 14.26 30.60 -4.96
C LEU A 88 12.81 30.20 -4.63
N VAL A 89 11.82 31.01 -5.01
CA VAL A 89 10.41 30.68 -4.81
C VAL A 89 10.00 29.47 -5.65
N LEU A 90 10.43 29.41 -6.92
CA LEU A 90 10.14 28.28 -7.80
C LEU A 90 10.74 26.97 -7.29
N ASP A 91 11.98 27.01 -6.78
CA ASP A 91 12.62 25.83 -6.20
C ASP A 91 11.88 25.33 -4.95
N LYS A 92 11.47 26.26 -4.06
CA LYS A 92 10.63 25.92 -2.89
C LYS A 92 9.26 25.37 -3.28
N LEU A 93 8.61 25.90 -4.30
CA LEU A 93 7.33 25.40 -4.80
C LEU A 93 7.48 23.99 -5.38
N LYS A 94 8.54 23.76 -6.17
CA LYS A 94 8.86 22.45 -6.73
C LYS A 94 9.13 21.43 -5.62
N PHE A 95 9.91 21.80 -4.60
CA PHE A 95 10.14 20.99 -3.41
C PHE A 95 8.82 20.66 -2.68
N PHE A 96 7.96 21.66 -2.47
CA PHE A 96 6.68 21.49 -1.78
C PHE A 96 5.77 20.50 -2.52
N GLN A 97 5.65 20.63 -3.84
CA GLN A 97 4.86 19.71 -4.66
C GLN A 97 5.43 18.29 -4.66
N MET A 98 6.75 18.14 -4.85
CA MET A 98 7.38 16.83 -5.06
C MET A 98 7.63 16.06 -3.76
N HIS A 99 7.89 16.74 -2.64
CA HIS A 99 8.37 16.09 -1.41
C HIS A 99 7.40 16.23 -0.24
N LEU A 100 6.71 17.38 -0.10
CA LEU A 100 5.76 17.58 0.99
C LEU A 100 4.39 17.00 0.63
N LEU A 101 3.81 17.46 -0.49
CA LEU A 101 2.48 17.01 -0.89
C LEU A 101 2.47 15.60 -1.49
N ASN A 102 3.59 15.16 -2.08
CA ASN A 102 3.70 13.86 -2.77
C ASN A 102 2.51 13.58 -3.72
N ILE A 103 2.01 14.61 -4.41
CA ILE A 103 0.74 14.52 -5.14
C ILE A 103 0.79 13.44 -6.26
N ASN A 104 1.99 13.12 -6.78
CA ASN A 104 2.17 12.07 -7.80
C ASN A 104 1.67 10.69 -7.31
N PRO A 105 2.26 10.08 -6.26
CA PRO A 105 1.72 8.86 -5.68
C PRO A 105 0.24 8.93 -5.31
N PHE A 106 -0.25 10.07 -4.79
CA PHE A 106 -1.66 10.25 -4.48
C PHE A 106 -2.55 10.02 -5.69
N LEU A 107 -2.35 10.76 -6.79
CA LEU A 107 -3.19 10.63 -7.98
C LEU A 107 -3.12 9.25 -8.62
N ILE A 108 -1.93 8.66 -8.68
CA ILE A 108 -1.75 7.31 -9.21
C ILE A 108 -2.54 6.29 -8.39
N MET A 109 -2.41 6.34 -7.05
CA MET A 109 -3.15 5.46 -6.16
C MET A 109 -4.66 5.71 -6.21
N SER A 110 -5.07 6.98 -6.32
CA SER A 110 -6.46 7.40 -6.49
C SER A 110 -7.08 6.80 -7.76
N PHE A 111 -6.31 6.56 -8.82
CA PHE A 111 -6.82 6.01 -10.08
C PHE A 111 -7.63 4.72 -9.90
N ARG A 112 -7.32 3.90 -8.88
CA ARG A 112 -8.11 2.71 -8.54
C ARG A 112 -9.59 3.01 -8.32
N PHE A 113 -9.94 4.17 -7.78
CA PHE A 113 -11.34 4.49 -7.50
C PHE A 113 -12.11 4.98 -8.73
N PHE A 114 -11.43 5.11 -9.87
CA PHE A 114 -11.99 5.51 -11.16
C PHE A 114 -12.10 4.35 -12.16
N THR A 115 -11.50 3.19 -11.87
CA THR A 115 -11.60 2.00 -12.72
C THR A 115 -11.66 0.71 -11.90
N ASN A 116 -12.39 -0.29 -12.40
CA ASN A 116 -12.37 -1.65 -11.85
C ASN A 116 -11.27 -2.53 -12.47
N ASP A 117 -10.53 -1.99 -13.45
CA ASP A 117 -9.55 -2.77 -14.24
C ASP A 117 -8.39 -3.34 -13.40
N LEU A 118 -8.00 -2.67 -12.31
CA LEU A 118 -6.90 -3.12 -11.46
C LEU A 118 -7.26 -4.38 -10.68
N ASP A 119 -8.51 -4.49 -10.24
CA ASP A 119 -9.00 -5.70 -9.55
C ASP A 119 -9.03 -6.89 -10.53
N ASP A 120 -9.43 -6.67 -11.78
CA ASP A 120 -9.38 -7.72 -12.82
C ASP A 120 -7.96 -8.25 -13.04
N VAL A 121 -6.97 -7.35 -13.07
CA VAL A 121 -5.54 -7.70 -13.25
C VAL A 121 -5.04 -8.54 -12.08
N TYR A 122 -5.43 -8.19 -10.86
CA TYR A 122 -5.11 -8.97 -9.65
C TYR A 122 -5.68 -10.40 -9.77
N PHE A 123 -6.96 -10.56 -10.08
CA PHE A 123 -7.59 -11.88 -10.21
C PHE A 123 -7.03 -12.69 -11.37
N GLU A 124 -6.71 -12.07 -12.51
CA GLU A 124 -6.09 -12.79 -13.62
C GLU A 124 -4.68 -13.29 -13.29
N SER A 125 -3.93 -12.54 -12.49
CA SER A 125 -2.64 -13.00 -11.98
C SER A 125 -2.80 -14.18 -11.01
N LEU A 126 -3.81 -14.16 -10.14
CA LEU A 126 -4.13 -15.30 -9.27
C LEU A 126 -4.51 -16.55 -10.07
N ARG A 127 -5.38 -16.42 -11.07
CA ARG A 127 -5.77 -17.56 -11.93
C ARG A 127 -4.55 -18.17 -12.62
N PHE A 128 -3.60 -17.33 -13.05
CA PHE A 128 -2.35 -17.83 -13.62
C PHE A 128 -1.48 -18.54 -12.58
N ALA A 129 -1.38 -18.01 -11.36
CA ALA A 129 -0.67 -18.67 -10.27
C ALA A 129 -1.29 -20.04 -9.94
N ASP A 130 -2.62 -20.15 -9.89
CA ASP A 130 -3.33 -21.42 -9.69
C ASP A 130 -3.03 -22.43 -10.80
N ARG A 131 -3.09 -22.00 -12.07
CA ARG A 131 -2.75 -22.86 -13.23
C ARG A 131 -1.33 -23.41 -13.13
N VAL A 132 -0.36 -22.53 -12.84
CA VAL A 132 1.06 -22.92 -12.72
C VAL A 132 1.27 -23.83 -11.50
N TYR A 133 0.54 -23.61 -10.41
CA TYR A 133 0.62 -24.46 -9.23
C TYR A 133 0.07 -25.85 -9.50
N ALA A 134 -1.13 -25.95 -10.08
CA ALA A 134 -1.76 -27.22 -10.43
C ALA A 134 -0.91 -28.05 -11.40
N GLN A 135 -0.21 -27.41 -12.35
CA GLN A 135 0.74 -28.09 -13.23
C GLN A 135 1.95 -28.67 -12.50
N LYS A 136 2.43 -27.99 -11.44
CA LYS A 136 3.60 -28.42 -10.66
C LYS A 136 3.26 -29.42 -9.57
N HIS A 137 2.03 -29.38 -9.06
CA HIS A 137 1.55 -30.21 -7.96
C HIS A 137 0.20 -30.83 -8.33
N PRO A 138 0.16 -31.84 -9.23
CA PRO A 138 -1.08 -32.45 -9.68
C PRO A 138 -1.89 -33.08 -8.54
N ASP A 139 -1.21 -33.59 -7.52
CA ASP A 139 -1.83 -34.35 -6.42
C ASP A 139 -2.50 -33.46 -5.36
N LYS A 140 -2.21 -32.15 -5.34
CA LYS A 140 -2.75 -31.19 -4.35
C LYS A 140 -3.01 -29.82 -4.97
N PRO A 141 -4.04 -29.66 -5.83
CA PRO A 141 -4.32 -28.37 -6.45
C PRO A 141 -4.75 -27.34 -5.40
N LYS A 142 -3.99 -26.24 -5.29
CA LYS A 142 -4.40 -25.05 -4.54
C LYS A 142 -5.15 -24.11 -5.48
N THR A 143 -6.36 -23.71 -5.08
CA THR A 143 -7.22 -22.84 -5.87
C THR A 143 -7.50 -21.56 -5.09
N TYR A 144 -6.82 -20.46 -5.44
CA TYR A 144 -7.03 -19.16 -4.80
C TYR A 144 -8.13 -18.36 -5.50
N ALA A 145 -8.07 -18.25 -6.82
CA ALA A 145 -8.89 -17.31 -7.58
C ALA A 145 -10.38 -17.65 -7.46
N ALA A 146 -10.75 -18.90 -7.75
CA ALA A 146 -12.15 -19.33 -7.72
C ALA A 146 -12.73 -19.24 -6.29
N ASN A 147 -11.94 -19.60 -5.27
CA ASN A 147 -12.39 -19.56 -3.88
C ASN A 147 -12.58 -18.10 -3.42
N LEU A 148 -11.67 -17.18 -3.77
CA LEU A 148 -11.83 -15.75 -3.46
C LEU A 148 -13.02 -15.12 -4.19
N GLU A 149 -13.27 -15.49 -5.44
CA GLU A 149 -14.46 -15.04 -6.19
C GLU A 149 -15.76 -15.55 -5.55
N HIS A 150 -15.77 -16.81 -5.10
CA HIS A 150 -16.89 -17.38 -4.35
C HIS A 150 -17.14 -16.63 -3.03
N CYS A 151 -16.08 -16.36 -2.27
CA CYS A 151 -16.18 -15.56 -1.04
C CYS A 151 -16.64 -14.12 -1.33
N GLU A 152 -16.18 -13.48 -2.42
CA GLU A 152 -16.66 -12.14 -2.81
C GLU A 152 -18.17 -12.12 -3.06
N LYS A 153 -18.68 -13.14 -3.76
CA LYS A 153 -20.12 -13.27 -4.03
C LYS A 153 -20.90 -13.43 -2.73
N TYR A 154 -20.42 -14.26 -1.81
CA TYR A 154 -21.03 -14.43 -0.49
C TYR A 154 -21.00 -13.15 0.34
N MET A 155 -19.86 -12.45 0.40
CA MET A 155 -19.70 -11.21 1.16
C MET A 155 -20.67 -10.12 0.68
N LYS A 156 -20.93 -10.04 -0.64
CA LYS A 156 -21.96 -9.13 -1.20
C LYS A 156 -23.38 -9.44 -0.73
N THR A 157 -23.67 -10.67 -0.30
CA THR A 157 -24.99 -11.07 0.21
C THR A 157 -25.15 -10.92 1.71
N VAL A 158 -24.07 -11.04 2.48
CA VAL A 158 -24.12 -11.11 3.96
C VAL A 158 -23.71 -9.81 4.64
N ALA A 159 -22.86 -9.01 4.01
CA ALA A 159 -22.30 -7.81 4.64
C ALA A 159 -22.48 -6.58 3.73
N PRO A 160 -23.18 -5.52 4.17
CA PRO A 160 -22.80 -4.19 3.74
C PRO A 160 -21.38 -3.94 4.27
N ASP A 161 -20.41 -3.86 3.36
CA ASP A 161 -18.97 -3.58 3.55
C ASP A 161 -18.49 -3.51 5.03
N PRO A 162 -17.68 -4.47 5.52
CA PRO A 162 -17.24 -4.54 6.92
C PRO A 162 -16.29 -3.40 7.36
N ARG A 163 -16.10 -2.36 6.55
CA ARG A 163 -15.47 -1.11 6.96
C ARG A 163 -16.33 -0.41 8.01
N PRO A 164 -15.74 0.32 8.98
CA PRO A 164 -16.51 1.09 9.95
C PRO A 164 -17.44 2.05 9.21
N GLN A 165 -18.74 1.77 9.26
CA GLN A 165 -19.76 2.54 8.55
C GLN A 165 -20.05 3.89 9.20
N THR A 166 -19.49 4.17 10.39
CA THR A 166 -19.51 5.50 10.98
C THR A 166 -18.41 6.34 10.33
N PRO A 167 -18.75 7.21 9.37
CA PRO A 167 -17.76 8.13 8.83
C PRO A 167 -17.35 9.02 10.01
N SER A 168 -16.07 9.32 10.14
CA SER A 168 -15.67 10.46 10.97
C SER A 168 -16.48 11.68 10.53
N TYR A 169 -16.80 12.61 11.44
CA TYR A 169 -17.59 13.81 11.13
C TYR A 169 -17.14 14.52 9.84
N LEU A 170 -15.81 14.56 9.60
CA LEU A 170 -15.20 15.08 8.39
C LEU A 170 -15.57 14.27 7.13
N LEU A 171 -15.54 12.94 7.19
CA LEU A 171 -15.98 12.08 6.08
C LEU A 171 -17.47 12.24 5.79
N GLN A 172 -18.29 12.47 6.81
CA GLN A 172 -19.72 12.70 6.62
C GLN A 172 -20.00 14.00 5.86
N GLN A 173 -19.25 15.07 6.16
CA GLN A 173 -19.31 16.32 5.40
C GLN A 173 -18.78 16.17 3.97
N ILE A 174 -17.71 15.41 3.76
CA ILE A 174 -17.18 15.16 2.41
C ILE A 174 -18.18 14.32 1.59
N ASN A 175 -18.85 13.36 2.23
CA ASN A 175 -19.85 12.52 1.57
C ASN A 175 -21.15 13.26 1.21
N SER A 176 -21.48 14.34 1.91
CA SER A 176 -22.62 15.20 1.54
C SER A 176 -22.31 16.10 0.33
N LEU A 177 -21.02 16.38 0.08
CA LEU A 177 -20.55 17.00 -1.15
C LEU A 177 -20.56 15.98 -2.30
N LYS A 178 -21.76 15.55 -2.73
CA LYS A 178 -21.91 14.76 -3.96
C LYS A 178 -21.27 15.54 -5.11
N PRO A 179 -20.23 15.01 -5.76
CA PRO A 179 -19.50 15.82 -6.72
C PRO A 179 -20.22 15.77 -8.07
N GLU A 180 -21.14 16.69 -8.30
CA GLU A 180 -21.58 17.02 -9.66
C GLU A 180 -20.38 17.46 -10.53
N PHE A 181 -19.33 17.99 -9.89
CA PHE A 181 -18.05 18.35 -10.52
C PHE A 181 -17.32 17.18 -11.22
N PHE A 182 -17.37 15.96 -10.66
CA PHE A 182 -16.72 14.78 -11.26
C PHE A 182 -17.59 14.07 -12.32
N ASN A 183 -18.84 14.51 -12.55
CA ASN A 183 -19.71 13.99 -13.61
C ASN A 183 -19.55 14.77 -14.93
N THR A 184 -18.31 15.05 -15.31
CA THR A 184 -17.98 15.82 -16.51
C THR A 184 -17.37 14.89 -17.57
N THR A 185 -17.66 15.13 -18.86
CA THR A 185 -17.36 14.24 -20.00
C THR A 185 -15.89 13.80 -20.13
N TRP A 186 -14.96 14.58 -19.57
CA TRP A 186 -13.50 14.40 -19.62
C TRP A 186 -12.87 13.54 -18.51
N MET A 187 -13.57 13.22 -17.41
CA MET A 187 -13.03 12.41 -16.31
C MET A 187 -13.81 11.09 -16.16
N PRO A 188 -13.12 9.96 -15.88
CA PRO A 188 -13.79 8.71 -15.60
C PRO A 188 -14.65 8.89 -14.35
N LYS A 189 -15.86 8.34 -14.38
CA LYS A 189 -16.76 8.42 -13.23
C LYS A 189 -16.15 7.68 -12.03
N ILE A 190 -16.15 8.30 -10.86
CA ILE A 190 -15.72 7.65 -9.62
C ILE A 190 -16.65 6.44 -9.37
N THR A 191 -16.09 5.24 -9.40
CA THR A 191 -16.84 3.99 -9.20
C THR A 191 -17.15 3.75 -7.73
N ASN A 192 -16.26 4.20 -6.83
CA ASN A 192 -16.39 4.02 -5.38
C ASN A 192 -15.98 5.29 -4.62
N PHE A 193 -16.93 6.23 -4.49
CA PHE A 193 -16.68 7.53 -3.86
C PHE A 193 -16.33 7.43 -2.37
N ASN A 194 -17.05 6.60 -1.61
CA ASN A 194 -16.78 6.43 -0.18
C ASN A 194 -15.35 5.91 0.06
N GLY A 195 -14.92 4.92 -0.73
CA GLY A 195 -13.55 4.43 -0.66
C GLY A 195 -12.50 5.47 -1.07
N PHE A 196 -12.80 6.29 -2.08
CA PHE A 196 -11.92 7.39 -2.48
C PHE A 196 -11.81 8.44 -1.37
N ALA A 197 -12.92 8.84 -0.75
CA ALA A 197 -12.94 9.82 0.33
C ALA A 197 -12.15 9.34 1.55
N GLU A 198 -12.32 8.07 1.96
CA GLU A 198 -11.54 7.46 3.04
C GLU A 198 -10.03 7.49 2.76
N PHE A 199 -9.64 7.11 1.53
CA PHE A 199 -8.26 7.16 1.09
C PHE A 199 -7.73 8.61 1.09
N ALA A 200 -8.48 9.54 0.51
CA ALA A 200 -8.11 10.94 0.42
C ALA A 200 -7.93 11.59 1.79
N VAL A 201 -8.86 11.37 2.73
CA VAL A 201 -8.73 11.87 4.10
C VAL A 201 -7.51 11.29 4.79
N SER A 202 -7.26 9.99 4.66
CA SER A 202 -6.08 9.35 5.23
C SER A 202 -4.78 9.93 4.63
N TYR A 203 -4.79 10.18 3.32
CA TYR A 203 -3.66 10.77 2.61
C TYR A 203 -3.40 12.22 3.05
N ILE A 204 -4.46 13.04 3.11
CA ILE A 204 -4.40 14.43 3.56
C ILE A 204 -3.91 14.50 5.00
N TYR A 205 -4.40 13.63 5.89
CA TYR A 205 -3.94 13.55 7.27
C TYR A 205 -2.43 13.31 7.36
N ASN A 206 -1.92 12.30 6.64
CA ASN A 206 -0.49 11.99 6.62
C ASN A 206 0.34 13.13 6.01
N THR A 207 -0.18 13.77 4.97
CA THR A 207 0.48 14.92 4.32
C THR A 207 0.52 16.14 5.23
N ALA A 208 -0.60 16.45 5.89
CA ALA A 208 -0.69 17.54 6.86
C ALA A 208 0.25 17.30 8.04
N LEU A 209 0.31 16.05 8.55
CA LEU A 209 1.28 15.66 9.57
C LEU A 209 2.71 15.92 9.10
N SER A 210 3.08 15.50 7.88
CA SER A 210 4.40 15.75 7.30
C SER A 210 4.74 17.24 7.15
N ILE A 211 3.76 18.06 6.76
CA ILE A 211 3.92 19.53 6.68
C ILE A 211 4.15 20.13 8.07
N VAL A 212 3.32 19.75 9.05
CA VAL A 212 3.45 20.20 10.44
C VAL A 212 4.82 19.80 10.99
N LEU A 213 5.23 18.55 10.83
CA LEU A 213 6.55 18.07 11.26
C LEU A 213 7.69 18.81 10.57
N PHE A 214 7.57 19.14 9.28
CA PHE A 214 8.57 19.93 8.56
C PHE A 214 8.72 21.34 9.15
N PHE A 215 7.63 22.03 9.47
CA PHE A 215 7.71 23.35 10.12
C PHE A 215 8.21 23.26 11.57
N LEU A 216 7.79 22.24 12.32
CA LEU A 216 8.32 22.00 13.67
C LEU A 216 9.82 21.69 13.64
N ALA A 217 10.30 20.98 12.63
CA ALA A 217 11.72 20.68 12.47
C ALA A 217 12.57 21.95 12.27
N LYS A 218 11.99 23.05 11.79
CA LYS A 218 12.67 24.35 11.68
C LYS A 218 12.75 25.12 13.00
N THR A 219 12.14 24.64 14.07
CA THR A 219 12.22 25.31 15.38
C THR A 219 13.61 25.12 15.99
N PRO A 220 14.21 26.19 16.55
CA PRO A 220 15.52 26.08 17.19
C PRO A 220 15.45 25.13 18.40
N TYR A 221 16.57 24.46 18.70
CA TYR A 221 16.78 23.52 19.82
C TYR A 221 15.99 22.20 19.77
N VAL A 222 14.72 22.21 19.39
CA VAL A 222 13.86 21.00 19.39
C VAL A 222 13.74 20.36 18.00
N GLY A 223 14.01 21.12 16.94
CA GLY A 223 13.82 20.71 15.55
C GLY A 223 14.50 19.40 15.16
N ALA A 224 15.73 19.17 15.63
CA ALA A 224 16.50 17.96 15.35
C ALA A 224 15.83 16.67 15.87
N LEU A 225 15.00 16.76 16.91
CA LEU A 225 14.32 15.60 17.51
C LEU A 225 12.93 15.33 16.91
N VAL A 226 12.37 16.25 16.13
CA VAL A 226 11.00 16.16 15.62
C VAL A 226 10.81 14.92 14.74
N PHE A 227 11.65 14.73 13.72
CA PHE A 227 11.57 13.55 12.83
C PHE A 227 11.94 12.24 13.53
N PRO A 228 13.01 12.15 14.34
CA PRO A 228 13.30 10.96 15.14
C PRO A 228 12.11 10.55 16.03
N VAL A 229 11.53 11.47 16.80
CA VAL A 229 10.39 11.18 17.69
C VAL A 229 9.15 10.77 16.88
N ALA A 230 8.84 11.47 15.79
CA ALA A 230 7.72 11.11 14.92
C ALA A 230 7.91 9.72 14.30
N THR A 231 9.12 9.38 13.88
CA THR A 231 9.47 8.07 13.32
C THR A 231 9.34 6.98 14.37
N PHE A 232 9.84 7.21 15.59
CA PHE A 232 9.68 6.28 16.70
C PHE A 232 8.21 5.98 16.99
N LYS A 233 7.38 7.02 17.11
CA LYS A 233 5.94 6.87 17.40
C LYS A 233 5.22 6.02 16.36
N ASN A 234 5.56 6.18 15.08
CA ASN A 234 4.93 5.45 13.98
C ASN A 234 5.44 4.01 13.85
N LEU A 235 6.73 3.79 14.10
CA LEU A 235 7.37 2.51 13.89
C LEU A 235 7.33 1.60 15.12
N ASN A 236 7.39 2.12 16.35
CA ASN A 236 7.46 1.33 17.57
C ASN A 236 6.32 0.30 17.65
N ARG A 237 5.07 0.71 17.38
CA ARG A 237 3.90 -0.19 17.34
C ARG A 237 3.99 -1.24 16.21
N SER A 238 4.66 -0.91 15.12
CA SER A 238 4.66 -1.69 13.88
C SER A 238 5.80 -2.69 13.80
N ILE A 239 6.99 -2.35 14.30
CA ILE A 239 8.22 -3.13 14.11
C ILE A 239 8.98 -3.40 15.42
N GLY A 240 8.45 -2.96 16.56
CA GLY A 240 9.08 -3.12 17.87
C GLY A 240 10.12 -2.04 18.20
N THR A 241 10.51 -1.98 19.46
CA THR A 241 11.32 -0.89 20.02
C THR A 241 12.75 -0.89 19.53
N PHE A 242 13.39 -2.07 19.45
CA PHE A 242 14.79 -2.16 19.01
C PHE A 242 14.99 -1.64 17.59
N TYR A 243 14.22 -2.16 16.63
CA TYR A 243 14.31 -1.73 15.23
C TYR A 243 13.86 -0.28 15.03
N ALA A 244 12.86 0.18 15.79
CA ALA A 244 12.46 1.58 15.77
C ALA A 244 13.63 2.48 16.21
N LEU A 245 14.38 2.12 17.27
CA LEU A 245 15.54 2.90 17.73
C LEU A 245 16.67 2.97 16.68
N VAL A 246 16.92 1.89 15.95
CA VAL A 246 17.90 1.89 14.84
C VAL A 246 17.50 2.90 13.77
N ILE A 247 16.21 2.90 13.36
CA ILE A 247 15.72 3.84 12.34
C ILE A 247 15.71 5.28 12.88
N VAL A 248 15.40 5.48 14.15
CA VAL A 248 15.49 6.78 14.84
C VAL A 248 16.92 7.30 14.80
N PHE A 249 17.91 6.46 15.09
CA PHE A 249 19.32 6.83 15.01
C PHE A 249 19.72 7.25 13.58
N ILE A 250 19.30 6.48 12.58
CA ILE A 250 19.52 6.85 11.16
C ILE A 250 18.83 8.17 10.83
N THR A 251 17.58 8.36 11.27
CA THR A 251 16.79 9.59 11.02
C THR A 251 17.40 10.81 11.71
N PHE A 252 18.04 10.62 12.87
CA PHE A 252 18.73 11.68 13.59
C PHE A 252 20.01 12.14 12.87
N LEU A 253 20.71 11.22 12.19
CA LEU A 253 21.89 11.54 11.40
C LEU A 253 21.56 12.17 10.04
N LEU A 254 20.33 11.99 9.54
CA LEU A 254 19.91 12.50 8.25
C LEU A 254 19.51 13.98 8.32
N PRO A 255 19.82 14.79 7.28
CA PRO A 255 19.25 16.12 7.13
C PRO A 255 17.73 16.08 7.06
N GLU A 256 17.07 17.13 7.52
CA GLU A 256 15.59 17.24 7.62
C GLU A 256 14.85 16.89 6.33
N THR A 257 15.42 17.24 5.16
CA THR A 257 14.83 16.95 3.85
C THR A 257 14.77 15.45 3.56
N TYR A 258 15.82 14.71 3.92
CA TYR A 258 15.88 13.25 3.76
C TYR A 258 15.06 12.53 4.83
N SER A 259 15.01 13.05 6.05
CA SER A 259 14.15 12.52 7.12
C SER A 259 12.66 12.62 6.77
N LEU A 260 12.26 13.75 6.18
CA LEU A 260 10.92 13.93 5.61
C LEU A 260 10.66 12.94 4.46
N PHE A 261 11.61 12.78 3.54
CA PHE A 261 11.50 11.83 2.43
C PHE A 261 11.32 10.39 2.94
N LEU A 262 12.09 10.00 3.96
CA LEU A 262 12.00 8.68 4.61
C LEU A 262 10.62 8.47 5.23
N LEU A 263 10.13 9.44 6.02
CA LEU A 263 8.82 9.35 6.67
C LEU A 263 7.68 9.23 5.65
N ASN A 264 7.70 10.07 4.60
CA ASN A 264 6.72 10.00 3.52
C ASN A 264 6.79 8.67 2.77
N THR A 265 7.97 8.09 2.62
CA THR A 265 8.15 6.76 2.03
C THR A 265 7.56 5.66 2.90
N ILE A 266 7.73 5.73 4.23
CA ILE A 266 7.09 4.80 5.17
C ILE A 266 5.57 4.86 5.06
N PHE A 267 5.00 6.08 5.14
CA PHE A 267 3.54 6.27 5.05
C PHE A 267 2.99 5.86 3.69
N GLY A 268 3.66 6.27 2.61
CA GLY A 268 3.25 5.98 1.25
C GLY A 268 3.30 4.49 0.91
N SER A 269 4.34 3.77 1.35
CA SER A 269 4.46 2.32 1.13
C SER A 269 3.33 1.56 1.85
N LYS A 270 3.04 1.91 3.11
CA LYS A 270 1.91 1.33 3.86
C LYS A 270 0.57 1.59 3.18
N GLN A 271 0.33 2.81 2.72
CA GLN A 271 -0.90 3.16 1.99
C GLN A 271 -1.03 2.38 0.68
N LEU A 272 0.04 2.32 -0.11
CA LEU A 272 0.07 1.55 -1.35
C LEU A 272 -0.26 0.08 -1.07
N MET A 273 0.38 -0.53 -0.07
CA MET A 273 0.14 -1.92 0.28
C MET A 273 -1.31 -2.22 0.65
N MET A 274 -1.93 -1.33 1.42
CA MET A 274 -3.35 -1.47 1.80
C MET A 274 -4.29 -1.36 0.59
N LEU A 275 -3.92 -0.58 -0.42
CA LEU A 275 -4.66 -0.51 -1.68
C LEU A 275 -4.45 -1.74 -2.54
N LEU A 276 -3.21 -2.23 -2.63
CA LEU A 276 -2.86 -3.43 -3.39
C LEU A 276 -3.56 -4.69 -2.82
N LEU A 277 -3.69 -4.79 -1.49
CA LEU A 277 -4.39 -5.90 -0.83
C LEU A 277 -5.91 -5.73 -0.78
N ARG A 278 -6.45 -4.60 -1.27
CA ARG A 278 -7.89 -4.36 -1.26
C ARG A 278 -8.70 -5.45 -1.98
N PRO A 279 -8.29 -5.96 -3.15
CA PRO A 279 -9.01 -7.03 -3.85
C PRO A 279 -9.05 -8.34 -3.04
N TYR A 280 -8.05 -8.57 -2.18
CA TYR A 280 -8.01 -9.72 -1.27
C TYR A 280 -8.95 -9.51 -0.08
N PHE A 281 -8.82 -8.38 0.62
CA PHE A 281 -9.60 -8.15 1.84
C PHE A 281 -11.10 -7.96 1.61
N LYS A 282 -11.52 -7.48 0.43
CA LYS A 282 -12.96 -7.37 0.09
C LYS A 282 -13.65 -8.74 0.01
N CYS A 283 -12.88 -9.81 -0.25
CA CYS A 283 -13.40 -11.16 -0.37
C CYS A 283 -13.58 -11.84 0.99
N LEU A 284 -12.98 -11.31 2.07
CA LEU A 284 -12.87 -12.02 3.34
C LEU A 284 -13.73 -11.40 4.44
N PRO A 285 -14.31 -12.21 5.34
CA PRO A 285 -15.08 -11.72 6.49
C PRO A 285 -14.17 -11.25 7.63
N LEU A 286 -13.22 -10.35 7.33
CA LEU A 286 -12.27 -9.81 8.32
C LEU A 286 -12.73 -8.45 8.83
N ASN A 287 -12.89 -8.36 10.15
CA ASN A 287 -13.13 -7.10 10.85
C ASN A 287 -11.89 -6.17 10.76
N PRO A 288 -12.04 -4.86 10.96
CA PRO A 288 -10.92 -3.92 10.87
C PRO A 288 -9.72 -4.27 11.78
N GLN A 289 -10.00 -4.73 13.01
CA GLN A 289 -8.97 -5.17 13.96
C GLN A 289 -8.25 -6.44 13.49
N GLN A 290 -9.00 -7.43 12.99
CA GLN A 290 -8.45 -8.66 12.43
C GLN A 290 -7.57 -8.40 11.20
N ARG A 291 -8.00 -7.46 10.34
CA ARG A 291 -7.20 -7.01 9.19
C ARG A 291 -5.91 -6.33 9.62
N GLU A 292 -5.96 -5.50 10.66
CA GLU A 292 -4.76 -4.89 11.23
C GLU A 292 -3.80 -5.96 11.76
N LEU A 293 -4.30 -6.96 12.51
CA LEU A 293 -3.50 -8.08 12.99
C LEU A 293 -2.90 -8.91 11.84
N TRP A 294 -3.69 -9.19 10.80
CA TRP A 294 -3.23 -9.87 9.59
C TRP A 294 -2.08 -9.11 8.91
N TYR A 295 -2.19 -7.79 8.82
CA TYR A 295 -1.17 -6.93 8.24
C TYR A 295 0.09 -6.87 9.12
N LEU A 296 -0.08 -6.62 10.42
CA LEU A 296 1.02 -6.50 11.38
C LEU A 296 1.81 -7.79 11.48
N SER A 297 1.14 -8.94 11.44
CA SER A 297 1.83 -10.22 11.49
C SER A 297 2.78 -10.36 10.30
N ARG A 298 2.41 -9.91 9.09
CA ARG A 298 3.20 -10.02 7.83
C ARG A 298 4.02 -8.79 7.47
N ILE A 299 4.08 -7.80 8.36
CA ILE A 299 4.51 -6.43 8.01
C ILE A 299 5.87 -6.33 7.35
N GLY A 300 6.87 -7.14 7.76
CA GLY A 300 8.20 -7.11 7.16
C GLY A 300 8.16 -7.39 5.65
N CYS A 301 7.50 -8.48 5.25
CA CYS A 301 7.37 -8.86 3.84
C CYS A 301 6.49 -7.88 3.05
N LEU A 302 5.36 -7.44 3.63
CA LEU A 302 4.45 -6.51 2.94
C LEU A 302 5.10 -5.13 2.74
N TYR A 303 5.86 -4.67 3.72
CA TYR A 303 6.58 -3.41 3.65
C TYR A 303 7.65 -3.45 2.57
N GLY A 304 8.51 -4.48 2.55
CA GLY A 304 9.53 -4.62 1.50
C GLY A 304 8.94 -4.71 0.09
N PHE A 305 7.84 -5.45 -0.07
CA PHE A 305 7.12 -5.57 -1.34
C PHE A 305 6.60 -4.22 -1.85
N SER A 306 5.88 -3.50 -0.99
CA SER A 306 5.29 -2.21 -1.35
C SER A 306 6.30 -1.08 -1.45
N LEU A 307 7.39 -1.11 -0.68
CA LEU A 307 8.48 -0.13 -0.73
C LEU A 307 9.07 -0.04 -2.14
N MET A 308 9.36 -1.19 -2.76
CA MET A 308 9.90 -1.26 -4.12
C MET A 308 8.98 -0.57 -5.12
N PHE A 309 7.70 -0.92 -5.14
CA PHE A 309 6.74 -0.30 -6.05
C PHE A 309 6.51 1.17 -5.71
N TYR A 310 6.41 1.55 -4.44
CA TYR A 310 6.17 2.94 -4.05
C TYR A 310 7.28 3.88 -4.55
N LEU A 311 8.55 3.43 -4.50
CA LEU A 311 9.66 4.19 -5.08
C LEU A 311 9.52 4.33 -6.61
N LEU A 312 9.07 3.29 -7.30
CA LEU A 312 8.81 3.31 -8.74
C LEU A 312 7.59 4.17 -9.12
N LEU A 313 6.54 4.22 -8.29
CA LEU A 313 5.36 5.06 -8.50
C LEU A 313 5.69 6.56 -8.49
N ARG A 314 6.78 6.97 -7.84
CA ARG A 314 7.24 8.37 -7.87
C ARG A 314 7.70 8.80 -9.27
N LEU A 315 7.95 7.85 -10.18
CA LEU A 315 8.33 8.13 -11.56
C LEU A 315 7.09 8.61 -12.35
N PRO A 316 7.09 9.84 -12.85
CA PRO A 316 5.87 10.52 -13.30
C PRO A 316 5.14 9.86 -14.47
N ILE A 317 5.90 9.39 -15.48
CA ILE A 317 5.31 8.94 -16.75
C ILE A 317 4.85 7.48 -16.65
N ILE A 318 5.58 6.65 -15.91
CA ILE A 318 5.33 5.21 -15.82
C ILE A 318 4.57 4.80 -14.57
N GLY A 319 4.35 5.70 -13.62
CA GLY A 319 3.83 5.38 -12.29
C GLY A 319 2.49 4.63 -12.31
N LEU A 320 1.57 4.97 -13.22
CA LEU A 320 0.30 4.25 -13.33
C LEU A 320 0.44 2.86 -13.96
N LEU A 321 1.34 2.70 -14.93
CA LEU A 321 1.66 1.38 -15.49
C LEU A 321 2.31 0.49 -14.43
N VAL A 322 3.26 1.04 -13.65
CA VAL A 322 3.88 0.38 -12.51
C VAL A 322 2.82 -0.06 -11.50
N TYR A 323 1.78 0.75 -11.25
CA TYR A 323 0.70 0.36 -10.35
C TYR A 323 -0.12 -0.84 -10.86
N GLY A 324 -0.35 -0.94 -12.17
CA GLY A 324 -0.95 -2.13 -12.78
C GLY A 324 -0.07 -3.38 -12.65
N VAL A 325 1.25 -3.24 -12.85
CA VAL A 325 2.22 -4.33 -12.64
C VAL A 325 2.28 -4.72 -11.16
N ALA A 326 2.26 -3.74 -10.25
CA ALA A 326 2.21 -3.97 -8.82
C ALA A 326 0.99 -4.82 -8.47
N GLU A 327 -0.18 -4.55 -9.06
CA GLU A 327 -1.36 -5.36 -8.81
C GLU A 327 -1.33 -6.78 -9.33
N ALA A 328 -0.79 -6.97 -10.52
CA ALA A 328 -0.53 -8.31 -11.00
C ALA A 328 0.46 -9.03 -10.06
N ALA A 329 1.51 -8.37 -9.60
CA ALA A 329 2.48 -8.93 -8.67
C ALA A 329 1.86 -9.24 -7.29
N THR A 330 0.89 -8.45 -6.82
CA THR A 330 0.18 -8.69 -5.56
C THR A 330 -0.60 -10.00 -5.61
N GLY A 331 -1.19 -10.35 -6.76
CA GLY A 331 -1.83 -11.66 -6.93
C GLY A 331 -0.87 -12.80 -6.63
N HIS A 332 0.37 -12.73 -7.14
CA HIS A 332 1.40 -13.70 -6.81
C HIS A 332 1.82 -13.65 -5.33
N LEU A 333 1.98 -12.45 -4.76
CA LEU A 333 2.31 -12.26 -3.36
C LEU A 333 1.30 -12.97 -2.44
N THR A 334 0.00 -12.78 -2.68
CA THR A 334 -1.08 -13.41 -1.88
C THR A 334 -0.88 -14.92 -1.77
N THR A 335 -0.56 -15.61 -2.87
CA THR A 335 -0.31 -17.07 -2.86
C THR A 335 0.90 -17.50 -2.01
N LYS A 336 1.76 -16.57 -1.61
CA LYS A 336 2.94 -16.82 -0.78
C LYS A 336 2.75 -16.43 0.68
N ILE A 337 1.84 -15.50 0.96
CA ILE A 337 1.65 -14.94 2.29
C ILE A 337 0.30 -15.28 2.93
N SER A 338 -0.57 -16.00 2.23
CA SER A 338 -1.82 -16.54 2.78
C SER A 338 -2.10 -17.94 2.27
N ASP A 339 -2.92 -18.68 3.00
CA ASP A 339 -3.53 -19.91 2.50
C ASP A 339 -4.67 -19.60 1.52
N PRO A 340 -5.06 -20.57 0.67
CA PRO A 340 -6.26 -20.41 -0.13
C PRO A 340 -7.49 -20.45 0.80
N PRO A 341 -8.47 -19.55 0.62
CA PRO A 341 -9.71 -19.62 1.39
C PRO A 341 -10.44 -20.93 1.07
N PRO A 342 -11.18 -21.52 2.01
CA PRO A 342 -11.95 -22.72 1.75
C PRO A 342 -13.10 -22.40 0.80
N ASN A 343 -13.50 -23.38 -0.02
CA ASN A 343 -14.66 -23.25 -0.91
C ASN A 343 -15.99 -23.46 -0.17
N VAL A 344 -16.15 -22.79 0.98
CA VAL A 344 -17.37 -22.81 1.79
C VAL A 344 -17.68 -21.42 2.31
N THR A 345 -18.93 -21.21 2.70
CA THR A 345 -19.45 -19.94 3.21
C THR A 345 -19.93 -20.05 4.65
N GLY A 346 -20.05 -18.93 5.35
CA GLY A 346 -20.62 -18.90 6.70
C GLY A 346 -19.59 -19.13 7.81
N PRO A 347 -19.92 -19.89 8.88
CA PRO A 347 -19.10 -20.01 10.07
C PRO A 347 -17.68 -20.55 9.82
N LEU A 348 -17.53 -21.53 8.92
CA LEU A 348 -16.22 -22.12 8.63
C LEU A 348 -15.28 -21.14 7.94
N LEU A 349 -15.81 -20.24 7.10
CA LEU A 349 -15.04 -19.17 6.49
C LEU A 349 -14.56 -18.14 7.53
N GLN A 350 -15.39 -17.84 8.53
CA GLN A 350 -15.01 -16.96 9.65
C GLN A 350 -13.92 -17.60 10.52
N GLN A 351 -14.04 -18.88 10.82
CA GLN A 351 -13.01 -19.61 11.56
C GLN A 351 -11.68 -19.61 10.81
N TRP A 352 -11.69 -19.96 9.52
CA TRP A 352 -10.49 -19.88 8.68
C TRP A 352 -9.91 -18.46 8.66
N ALA A 353 -10.74 -17.43 8.53
CA ALA A 353 -10.28 -16.04 8.52
C ALA A 353 -9.60 -15.62 9.83
N GLN A 354 -10.10 -16.11 10.98
CA GLN A 354 -9.48 -15.90 12.29
C GLN A 354 -8.11 -16.58 12.36
N GLU A 355 -8.00 -17.83 11.91
CA GLU A 355 -6.73 -18.57 11.85
C GLU A 355 -5.70 -17.83 10.99
N GLN A 356 -6.13 -17.17 9.90
CA GLN A 356 -5.23 -16.42 9.04
C GLN A 356 -4.73 -15.09 9.64
N CYS A 357 -5.35 -14.57 10.70
CA CYS A 357 -5.00 -13.25 11.27
C CYS A 357 -3.60 -13.22 11.88
N LEU A 358 -3.18 -14.30 12.53
CA LEU A 358 -1.83 -14.43 13.06
C LEU A 358 -1.00 -15.20 12.05
N TRP A 359 0.07 -14.58 11.56
CA TRP A 359 1.12 -15.30 10.86
C TRP A 359 1.91 -16.07 11.91
N ASN A 360 1.46 -17.28 12.22
CA ASN A 360 1.75 -17.89 13.50
C ASN A 360 3.11 -18.60 13.54
N LYS A 361 3.78 -18.45 14.68
CA LYS A 361 4.96 -19.20 15.09
C LYS A 361 4.56 -20.53 15.75
N GLU A 362 3.32 -20.68 16.23
CA GLU A 362 2.84 -21.94 16.85
C GLU A 362 2.74 -23.12 15.86
N TYR A 363 2.66 -22.86 14.54
CA TYR A 363 2.82 -23.92 13.53
C TYR A 363 4.27 -24.48 13.50
N TYR A 364 5.25 -23.74 14.04
CA TYR A 364 6.61 -24.26 14.28
C TYR A 364 6.66 -25.09 15.56
N ASP A 365 6.10 -24.62 16.66
CA ASP A 365 6.26 -25.24 17.97
C ASP A 365 5.53 -26.59 18.07
N GLU A 366 4.35 -26.75 17.44
CA GLU A 366 3.64 -28.05 17.34
C GLU A 366 4.40 -29.11 16.54
N ILE A 367 5.29 -28.70 15.61
CA ILE A 367 6.13 -29.60 14.82
C ILE A 367 7.49 -29.83 15.48
N HIS A 368 7.96 -28.86 16.26
CA HIS A 368 9.21 -28.92 17.01
C HIS A 368 9.14 -29.90 18.20
N ASP A 369 7.95 -30.06 18.81
CA ASP A 369 7.68 -31.12 19.80
C ASP A 369 7.59 -32.52 19.17
N ILE A 370 7.38 -32.61 17.85
CA ILE A 370 7.24 -33.88 17.12
C ILE A 370 8.55 -34.32 16.43
N MET A 371 9.44 -33.38 16.06
CA MET A 371 10.73 -33.68 15.42
C MET A 371 11.84 -32.81 16.01
N GLY A 372 12.54 -33.36 17.00
CA GLY A 372 13.57 -32.68 17.79
C GLY A 372 14.63 -31.91 17.00
N ASP A 373 15.05 -30.81 17.64
CA ASP A 373 16.25 -29.99 17.47
C ASP A 373 16.86 -29.89 16.07
N ILE A 374 16.23 -29.10 15.21
CA ILE A 374 16.93 -28.32 14.17
C ILE A 374 16.34 -26.90 14.08
N GLU A 375 17.24 -25.93 14.23
CA GLU A 375 17.13 -24.46 14.18
C GLU A 375 16.24 -23.85 13.05
N PRO A 376 15.86 -22.56 13.18
CA PRO A 376 14.55 -22.06 12.81
C PRO A 376 14.37 -22.01 11.30
N THR A 377 13.33 -22.68 10.82
CA THR A 377 12.82 -22.50 9.48
C THR A 377 12.54 -21.01 9.18
N ILE A 378 12.63 -20.68 7.90
CA ILE A 378 12.70 -19.33 7.34
C ILE A 378 11.33 -18.63 7.40
N PRO A 379 11.23 -17.35 7.82
CA PRO A 379 9.98 -16.59 7.76
C PRO A 379 9.58 -16.35 6.29
N GLY A 380 8.50 -16.98 5.82
CA GLY A 380 8.04 -16.78 4.44
C GLY A 380 7.28 -17.91 3.76
N THR A 381 7.05 -19.05 4.42
CA THR A 381 6.36 -20.20 3.80
C THR A 381 5.35 -20.83 4.74
N PHE A 382 4.09 -20.93 4.29
CA PHE A 382 3.11 -21.83 4.89
C PHE A 382 3.60 -23.25 4.68
N LYS A 383 3.73 -24.00 5.77
CA LYS A 383 3.90 -25.44 5.70
C LYS A 383 2.48 -26.04 5.62
N GLU A 384 2.33 -27.03 4.73
CA GLU A 384 1.04 -27.60 4.37
C GLU A 384 0.37 -28.23 5.59
N ARG A 385 -0.86 -27.85 5.93
CA ARG A 385 -1.70 -28.60 6.87
C ARG A 385 -1.80 -30.04 6.36
N THR A 386 -1.04 -30.95 6.96
CA THR A 386 -1.36 -32.37 6.96
C THR A 386 -2.61 -32.53 7.82
N GLU A 387 -3.60 -33.20 7.26
CA GLU A 387 -4.88 -33.50 7.92
C GLU A 387 -4.71 -34.17 9.28
#